data_AF-A0A9D6QZ91-F1
#
_entry.id   AF-A0A9D6QZ91-F1
#
_cell.length_a   1.000
_cell.length_b   1.000
_cell.length_c   1.000
_cell.angle_alpha   90.00
_cell.angle_beta   90.00
_cell.angle_gamma   90.00
#
_symmetry.space_group_name_H-M   'P 1'
#
loop_
_entity.id
_entity.type
_entity.pdbx_description
1 polymer ?
#
loop_
_entity_poly.entity_id
_entity_poly.type
_entity_poly.pdbx_seq_one_letter_code
_entity_poly.pdbx_strand_id
1 'polypeptide(L)'
;SSCSEGSGFDLDYMTESDALWQDDSLTAVITPEVVLFANPVAILACIADSISSAAGMSLDTLFWCMGSWGSAYPLTGSMGTSKIVEANAGIAARMLYKLAREFYVCDTNVNICSCIPTPIWIKGNYKMHISYPVKDSKARSIGTTGLLWSMDKNPPVGGDNFVWMLYRFRDCCAF
;
A
#
# COMPACT_ATOMS: atom_id res chain seq x y z
N SER A 1 14.03 -23.48 10.83
CA SER A 1 12.64 -23.26 10.41
C SER A 1 11.81 -22.48 11.44
N SER A 2 12.40 -21.78 12.42
CA SER A 2 11.66 -21.11 13.52
C SER A 2 11.07 -19.73 13.17
N CYS A 3 10.95 -19.39 11.89
CA CYS A 3 10.50 -18.07 11.41
C CYS A 3 9.42 -18.18 10.32
N SER A 4 8.80 -19.35 10.17
CA SER A 4 7.61 -19.49 9.32
C SER A 4 6.39 -19.00 10.10
N GLU A 5 5.65 -18.07 9.51
CA GLU A 5 4.34 -17.70 10.03
C GLU A 5 3.42 -18.92 9.94
N GLY A 6 2.95 -19.42 11.08
CA GLY A 6 2.08 -20.59 11.17
C GLY A 6 0.62 -20.28 10.85
N SER A 7 0.34 -19.21 10.10
CA SER A 7 -1.01 -18.88 9.66
C SER A 7 -1.32 -19.64 8.37
N GLY A 8 -2.51 -20.25 8.32
CA GLY A 8 -3.03 -20.85 7.10
C GLY A 8 -3.47 -19.79 6.10
N PHE A 9 -4.24 -20.21 5.10
CA PHE A 9 -5.01 -19.25 4.30
C PHE A 9 -6.10 -18.65 5.21
N ASP A 10 -6.00 -17.34 5.47
CA ASP A 10 -7.00 -16.58 6.20
C ASP A 10 -7.55 -15.47 5.29
N LEU A 11 -8.87 -15.34 5.28
CA LEU A 11 -9.60 -14.33 4.51
C LEU A 11 -10.15 -13.31 5.49
N ASP A 12 -9.31 -12.34 5.83
CA ASP A 12 -9.59 -11.42 6.93
C ASP A 12 -10.44 -10.20 6.50
N TYR A 13 -10.43 -9.86 5.21
CA TYR A 13 -11.10 -8.65 4.73
C TYR A 13 -11.71 -8.80 3.33
N MET A 14 -12.97 -8.36 3.20
CA MET A 14 -13.70 -8.28 1.94
C MET A 14 -14.26 -6.86 1.73
N THR A 15 -13.92 -6.24 0.61
CA THR A 15 -14.30 -4.86 0.26
C THR A 15 -15.77 -4.69 -0.11
N GLU A 16 -16.47 -5.77 -0.44
CA GLU A 16 -17.89 -5.75 -0.82
C GLU A 16 -18.81 -5.49 0.37
N SER A 17 -18.45 -5.99 1.56
CA SER A 17 -19.21 -5.79 2.79
C SER A 17 -18.92 -4.46 3.48
N ASP A 18 -17.83 -3.79 3.10
CA ASP A 18 -17.43 -2.56 3.75
C ASP A 18 -17.88 -1.31 2.99
N ALA A 19 -18.83 -0.59 3.59
CA ALA A 19 -19.36 0.65 3.05
C ALA A 19 -18.31 1.78 2.98
N LEU A 20 -17.32 1.78 3.88
CA LEU A 20 -16.29 2.83 3.89
C LEU A 20 -15.42 2.75 2.62
N TRP A 21 -15.08 1.53 2.18
CA TRP A 21 -14.26 1.32 0.99
C TRP A 21 -14.91 1.83 -0.31
N GLN A 22 -16.24 1.82 -0.36
CA GLN A 22 -17.03 2.22 -1.53
C GLN A 22 -17.34 3.73 -1.55
N ASP A 23 -17.33 4.41 -0.41
CA ASP A 23 -17.72 5.82 -0.29
C ASP A 23 -16.62 6.69 0.34
N ASP A 24 -16.06 7.58 -0.47
CA ASP A 24 -15.04 8.55 -0.08
C ASP A 24 -15.53 9.52 1.01
N SER A 25 -16.81 9.88 1.00
CA SER A 25 -17.39 10.81 1.97
C SER A 25 -17.54 10.18 3.34
N LEU A 26 -17.92 8.90 3.41
CA LEU A 26 -18.04 8.17 4.65
C LEU A 26 -16.65 7.92 5.28
N THR A 27 -15.67 7.56 4.45
CA THR A 27 -14.28 7.42 4.91
C THR A 27 -13.73 8.76 5.41
N ALA A 28 -14.03 9.88 4.74
CA ALA A 28 -13.57 11.19 5.18
C ALA A 28 -14.12 11.61 6.57
N VAL A 29 -15.29 11.11 6.98
CA VAL A 29 -15.84 11.32 8.32
C VAL A 29 -15.01 10.59 9.39
N ILE A 30 -14.56 9.38 9.09
CA ILE A 30 -13.81 8.54 10.04
C ILE A 30 -12.33 8.93 10.07
N THR A 31 -11.77 9.35 8.94
CA THR A 31 -10.39 9.85 8.82
C THR A 31 -10.38 11.36 8.53
N PRO A 32 -10.71 12.22 9.52
CA PRO A 32 -10.83 13.67 9.30
C PRO A 32 -9.49 14.33 8.92
N GLU A 33 -8.37 13.65 9.18
CA GLU A 33 -7.03 14.12 8.77
C GLU A 33 -6.86 14.23 7.25
N VAL A 34 -7.75 13.62 6.45
CA VAL A 34 -7.77 13.81 4.99
C VAL A 34 -7.84 15.30 4.63
N VAL A 35 -8.56 16.11 5.42
CA VAL A 35 -8.68 17.56 5.20
C VAL A 35 -7.35 18.27 5.44
N LEU A 36 -6.55 17.80 6.40
CA LEU A 36 -5.24 18.37 6.68
C LEU A 36 -4.25 18.14 5.52
N PHE A 37 -4.30 16.95 4.92
CA PHE A 37 -3.39 16.53 3.84
C PHE A 37 -3.93 16.80 2.44
N ALA A 38 -5.16 17.31 2.29
CA ALA A 38 -5.73 17.78 1.03
C ALA A 38 -5.10 19.10 0.53
N ASN A 39 -4.15 19.66 1.27
CA ASN A 39 -3.49 20.91 0.88
C ASN A 39 -2.41 20.66 -0.21
N PRO A 40 -2.14 21.65 -1.08
CA PRO A 40 -1.17 21.48 -2.17
C PRO A 40 0.25 21.22 -1.67
N VAL A 41 0.62 21.71 -0.49
CA VAL A 41 1.95 21.52 0.10
C VAL A 41 2.20 20.05 0.43
N ALA A 42 1.21 19.37 1.01
CA ALA A 42 1.22 17.96 1.37
C ALA A 42 1.25 17.06 0.13
N ILE A 43 0.54 17.45 -0.93
CA ILE A 43 0.56 16.75 -2.21
C ILE A 43 1.93 16.89 -2.88
N LEU A 44 2.52 18.09 -2.87
CA LEU A 44 3.86 18.33 -3.41
C LEU A 44 4.94 17.57 -2.62
N ALA A 45 4.75 17.33 -1.32
CA ALA A 45 5.66 16.52 -0.53
C ALA A 45 5.80 15.08 -1.06
N CYS A 46 4.77 14.54 -1.73
CA CYS A 46 4.82 13.20 -2.31
C CYS A 46 5.86 13.08 -3.45
N ILE A 47 6.34 14.19 -4.02
CA ILE A 47 7.43 14.18 -5.01
C ILE A 47 8.72 13.62 -4.37
N ALA A 48 9.04 14.02 -3.14
CA ALA A 48 10.21 13.51 -2.43
C ALA A 48 10.08 12.01 -2.14
N ASP A 49 8.88 11.56 -1.78
CA ASP A 49 8.58 10.15 -1.57
C ASP A 49 8.70 9.34 -2.88
N SER A 50 8.34 9.92 -4.02
CA SER A 50 8.51 9.28 -5.32
C SER A 50 9.99 9.07 -5.68
N ILE A 51 10.86 10.04 -5.38
CA ILE A 51 12.28 9.96 -5.70
C ILE A 51 12.96 8.91 -4.82
N SER A 52 12.71 8.95 -3.52
CA SER A 52 13.23 7.95 -2.57
C SER A 52 12.75 6.53 -2.91
N SER A 53 11.46 6.37 -3.21
CA SER A 53 10.88 5.08 -3.59
C SER A 53 11.41 4.56 -4.93
N ALA A 54 11.81 5.44 -5.84
CA ALA A 54 12.52 5.06 -7.06
C ALA A 54 13.96 4.60 -6.78
N ALA A 55 14.62 5.15 -5.75
CA ALA A 55 15.92 4.70 -5.26
C ALA A 55 15.84 3.38 -4.45
N GLY A 56 14.63 2.95 -4.06
CA GLY A 56 14.37 1.63 -3.49
C GLY A 56 13.77 1.63 -2.07
N MET A 57 13.63 2.78 -1.42
CA MET A 57 13.02 2.89 -0.09
C MET A 57 12.07 4.09 -0.04
N SER A 58 10.84 3.88 0.39
CA SER A 58 9.86 4.94 0.61
C SER A 58 10.14 5.72 1.89
N LEU A 59 9.70 6.97 1.96
CA LEU A 59 9.83 7.82 3.16
C LEU A 59 8.69 7.54 4.14
N ASP A 60 8.99 6.85 5.23
CA ASP A 60 8.00 6.50 6.27
C ASP A 60 7.43 7.72 6.99
N THR A 61 8.18 8.82 7.05
CA THR A 61 7.72 10.08 7.66
C THR A 61 6.56 10.72 6.89
N LEU A 62 6.44 10.46 5.59
CA LEU A 62 5.35 10.93 4.74
C LEU A 62 4.28 9.83 4.61
N PHE A 63 3.68 9.43 5.72
CA PHE A 63 2.70 8.34 5.76
C PHE A 63 1.45 8.60 4.89
N TRP A 64 1.09 9.86 4.63
CA TRP A 64 -0.04 10.21 3.76
C TRP A 64 0.30 10.14 2.27
N CYS A 65 1.57 9.99 1.90
CA CYS A 65 2.03 9.90 0.52
C CYS A 65 2.40 8.47 0.14
N MET A 66 2.13 8.12 -1.12
CA MET A 66 2.53 6.89 -1.79
C MET A 66 3.34 7.23 -3.04
N GLY A 67 4.29 8.17 -2.93
CA GLY A 67 5.15 8.62 -4.03
C GLY A 67 4.41 8.90 -5.35
N SER A 68 4.87 8.27 -6.44
CA SER A 68 4.25 8.39 -7.76
C SER A 68 2.83 7.84 -7.84
N TRP A 69 2.41 7.00 -6.91
CA TRP A 69 1.05 6.43 -6.88
C TRP A 69 0.05 7.43 -6.30
N GLY A 70 0.50 8.54 -5.70
CA GLY A 70 -0.35 9.63 -5.23
C GLY A 70 -0.55 9.63 -3.72
N SER A 71 -1.70 10.13 -3.27
CA SER A 71 -2.03 10.24 -1.84
C SER A 71 -2.66 8.95 -1.31
N ALA A 72 -2.29 8.57 -0.09
CA ALA A 72 -2.88 7.45 0.64
C ALA A 72 -4.33 7.75 1.07
N TYR A 73 -4.71 9.03 1.19
CA TYR A 73 -6.09 9.41 1.48
C TYR A 73 -6.87 9.77 0.22
N PRO A 74 -8.20 9.55 0.19
CA PRO A 74 -8.98 8.79 1.18
C PRO A 74 -8.67 7.28 1.15
N LEU A 75 -8.94 6.55 2.25
CA LEU A 75 -8.68 5.10 2.38
C LEU A 75 -9.77 4.25 1.69
N THR A 76 -9.97 4.51 0.41
CA THR A 76 -11.03 3.91 -0.40
C THR A 76 -10.48 3.27 -1.66
N GLY A 77 -11.34 2.52 -2.34
CA GLY A 77 -11.06 1.88 -3.62
C GLY A 77 -11.05 2.82 -4.82
N SER A 78 -11.19 4.13 -4.64
CA SER A 78 -11.26 5.11 -5.73
C SER A 78 -9.92 5.80 -5.95
N MET A 79 -9.47 5.97 -7.20
CA MET A 79 -8.27 6.74 -7.50
C MET A 79 -8.44 7.63 -8.74
N GLY A 80 -8.13 8.91 -8.59
CA GLY A 80 -8.24 9.92 -9.65
C GLY A 80 -7.04 10.01 -10.59
N THR A 81 -6.43 8.89 -10.98
CA THR A 81 -5.27 8.87 -11.90
C THR A 81 -5.60 8.12 -13.19
N SER A 82 -5.12 8.62 -14.33
CA SER A 82 -5.31 7.98 -15.65
C SER A 82 -4.42 6.74 -15.85
N LYS A 83 -3.43 6.53 -14.96
CA LYS A 83 -2.49 5.43 -15.05
C LYS A 83 -3.01 4.20 -14.30
N ILE A 84 -3.71 3.32 -15.01
CA ILE A 84 -4.42 2.20 -14.40
C ILE A 84 -3.56 1.26 -13.54
N VAL A 85 -2.32 0.97 -13.96
CA VAL A 85 -1.43 0.07 -13.21
C VAL A 85 -0.95 0.72 -11.91
N GLU A 86 -0.60 2.01 -11.95
CA GLU A 86 -0.21 2.77 -10.77
C GLU A 86 -1.42 3.02 -9.84
N ALA A 87 -2.61 3.22 -10.41
CA ALA A 87 -3.86 3.32 -9.66
C ALA A 87 -4.12 2.05 -8.87
N ASN A 88 -4.06 0.88 -9.51
CA ASN A 88 -4.30 -0.39 -8.84
C ASN A 88 -3.26 -0.69 -7.74
N ALA A 89 -1.99 -0.32 -7.96
CA ALA A 89 -0.95 -0.40 -6.93
C ALA A 89 -1.26 0.52 -5.74
N GLY A 90 -1.70 1.75 -6.01
CA GLY A 90 -2.11 2.71 -4.99
C GLY A 90 -3.32 2.24 -4.19
N ILE A 91 -4.32 1.64 -4.84
CA ILE A 91 -5.49 1.05 -4.17
C ILE A 91 -5.07 -0.09 -3.25
N ALA A 92 -4.19 -1.00 -3.71
CA ALA A 92 -3.65 -2.07 -2.87
C ALA A 92 -2.88 -1.52 -1.65
N ALA A 93 -2.15 -0.42 -1.82
CA ALA A 93 -1.46 0.26 -0.72
C ALA A 93 -2.40 0.96 0.26
N ARG A 94 -3.50 1.57 -0.24
CA ARG A 94 -4.55 2.13 0.63
C ARG A 94 -5.23 1.05 1.46
N MET A 95 -5.50 -0.11 0.86
CA MET A 95 -6.03 -1.26 1.60
C MET A 95 -5.09 -1.66 2.74
N LEU A 96 -3.80 -1.81 2.44
CA LEU A 96 -2.81 -2.12 3.47
C LEU A 96 -2.81 -1.08 4.61
N TYR A 97 -2.85 0.21 4.27
CA TYR A 97 -2.88 1.25 5.28
C TYR A 97 -4.17 1.24 6.11
N LYS A 98 -5.30 0.94 5.47
CA LYS A 98 -6.58 0.78 6.16
C LYS A 98 -6.56 -0.39 7.14
N LEU A 99 -6.09 -1.56 6.71
CA LEU A 99 -5.97 -2.74 7.58
C LEU A 99 -5.01 -2.50 8.75
N ALA A 100 -3.93 -1.73 8.53
CA ALA A 100 -3.01 -1.34 9.59
C ALA A 100 -3.70 -0.43 10.64
N ARG A 101 -4.60 0.45 10.20
CA ARG A 101 -5.39 1.34 11.08
C ARG A 101 -6.49 0.61 11.85
N GLU A 102 -7.10 -0.38 11.23
CA GLU A 102 -8.11 -1.24 11.85
C GLU A 102 -7.48 -2.34 12.73
N PHE A 103 -6.14 -2.35 12.85
CA PHE A 103 -5.37 -3.30 13.65
C PHE A 103 -5.40 -4.76 13.16
N TYR A 104 -5.81 -4.99 11.91
CA TYR A 104 -5.70 -6.29 11.25
C TYR A 104 -4.24 -6.61 10.87
N VAL A 105 -3.46 -5.60 10.46
CA VAL A 105 -2.04 -5.77 10.14
C VAL A 105 -1.18 -5.33 11.31
N CYS A 106 -0.30 -6.22 11.77
CA CYS A 106 0.65 -5.94 12.84
C CYS A 106 2.10 -6.04 12.34
N ASP A 107 2.96 -5.15 12.85
CA ASP A 107 4.36 -5.02 12.45
C ASP A 107 5.31 -5.64 13.48
N THR A 108 5.93 -6.73 13.09
CA THR A 108 7.05 -7.45 13.72
C THR A 108 8.44 -6.87 13.43
N ASN A 109 8.59 -5.88 12.55
CA ASN A 109 9.90 -5.26 12.29
C ASN A 109 10.20 -4.15 13.31
N VAL A 110 9.17 -3.62 13.98
CA VAL A 110 9.31 -2.69 15.10
C VAL A 110 9.85 -3.42 16.34
N ASN A 111 9.40 -4.65 16.57
CA ASN A 111 9.92 -5.54 17.60
C ASN A 111 10.02 -6.97 17.05
N ILE A 112 11.24 -7.48 16.96
CA ILE A 112 11.58 -8.78 16.37
C ILE A 112 10.85 -9.96 17.07
N CYS A 113 10.45 -9.77 18.32
CA CYS A 113 9.90 -10.83 19.17
C CYS A 113 8.39 -10.66 19.43
N SER A 114 7.75 -9.58 18.99
CA SER A 114 6.30 -9.38 19.15
C SER A 114 5.66 -8.66 17.96
N CYS A 115 4.39 -8.95 17.69
CA CYS A 115 3.64 -8.19 16.69
C CYS A 115 3.12 -6.90 17.32
N ILE A 116 3.54 -5.75 16.80
CA ILE A 116 3.11 -4.44 17.28
C ILE A 116 2.12 -3.84 16.29
N PRO A 117 0.88 -3.51 16.68
CA PRO A 117 -0.03 -2.79 15.81
C PRO A 117 0.55 -1.42 15.42
N THR A 118 0.62 -1.13 14.12
CA THR A 118 1.11 0.15 13.59
C THR A 118 -0.03 0.90 12.89
N PRO A 119 -0.84 1.70 13.62
CA PRO A 119 -1.95 2.44 13.01
C PRO A 119 -1.47 3.49 12.01
N ILE A 120 -0.26 4.00 12.19
CA ILE A 120 0.49 4.70 11.13
C ILE A 120 1.43 3.66 10.53
N TRP A 121 1.21 3.30 9.27
CA TRP A 121 2.03 2.32 8.58
C TRP A 121 3.49 2.78 8.40
N ILE A 122 4.40 1.80 8.36
CA ILE A 122 5.81 2.01 8.02
C ILE A 122 6.01 1.43 6.62
N LYS A 123 5.90 2.28 5.59
CA LYS A 123 5.91 1.89 4.18
C LYS A 123 7.15 1.08 3.79
N GLY A 124 8.31 1.42 4.34
CA GLY A 124 9.59 0.77 4.08
C GLY A 124 9.63 -0.72 4.41
N ASN A 125 8.73 -1.19 5.30
CA ASN A 125 8.62 -2.61 5.68
C ASN A 125 7.86 -3.44 4.64
N TYR A 126 7.23 -2.78 3.66
CA TYR A 126 6.34 -3.40 2.67
C TYR A 126 6.85 -3.17 1.25
N LYS A 127 6.79 -4.23 0.44
CA LYS A 127 7.04 -4.16 -1.00
C LYS A 127 5.90 -4.85 -1.73
N MET A 128 5.51 -4.31 -2.87
CA MET A 128 4.40 -4.83 -3.67
C MET A 128 4.91 -5.42 -4.96
N HIS A 129 4.34 -6.55 -5.33
CA HIS A 129 4.66 -7.25 -6.56
C HIS A 129 3.36 -7.54 -7.30
N ILE A 130 3.30 -7.12 -8.56
CA ILE A 130 2.18 -7.48 -9.42
C ILE A 130 2.34 -8.92 -9.88
N SER A 131 1.30 -9.72 -9.68
CA SER A 131 1.25 -11.14 -10.05
C SER A 131 0.39 -11.39 -11.29
N TYR A 132 -0.71 -10.65 -11.42
CA TYR A 132 -1.64 -10.64 -12.56
C TYR A 132 -1.99 -9.18 -12.90
N PRO A 133 -2.17 -8.79 -14.18
CA PRO A 133 -2.20 -9.65 -15.38
C PRO A 133 -0.83 -10.08 -15.90
N VAL A 134 0.20 -9.24 -15.75
CA VAL A 134 1.58 -9.57 -16.14
C VAL A 134 2.48 -9.44 -14.93
N LYS A 135 3.12 -10.54 -14.53
CA LYS A 135 4.04 -10.53 -13.38
C LYS A 135 5.19 -9.55 -13.61
N ASP A 136 5.62 -8.84 -12.57
CA ASP A 136 6.89 -8.10 -12.61
C ASP A 136 8.07 -9.03 -12.25
N SER A 137 9.27 -8.62 -12.60
CA SER A 137 10.51 -9.33 -12.27
C SER A 137 10.97 -9.06 -10.83
N LYS A 138 10.52 -7.97 -10.21
CA LYS A 138 10.96 -7.50 -8.89
C LYS A 138 9.79 -6.97 -8.08
N ALA A 139 9.84 -7.12 -6.77
CA ALA A 139 8.96 -6.38 -5.88
C ALA A 139 9.39 -4.91 -5.84
N ARG A 140 8.42 -4.00 -5.96
CA ARG A 140 8.61 -2.55 -5.97
C ARG A 140 8.27 -1.99 -4.60
N SER A 141 8.98 -0.94 -4.21
CA SER A 141 8.66 -0.21 -2.99
C SER A 141 7.41 0.64 -3.25
N ILE A 142 6.62 0.90 -2.20
CA ILE A 142 5.40 1.69 -2.31
C ILE A 142 5.78 3.09 -2.82
N GLY A 143 5.19 3.51 -3.94
CA GLY A 143 5.44 4.82 -4.56
C GLY A 143 6.57 4.89 -5.59
N THR A 144 7.17 3.75 -5.97
CA THR A 144 8.09 3.70 -7.12
C THR A 144 7.38 4.14 -8.40
N THR A 145 8.00 5.03 -9.18
CA THR A 145 7.42 5.54 -10.43
C THR A 145 7.11 4.44 -11.43
N GLY A 146 5.91 4.47 -12.03
CA GLY A 146 5.52 3.48 -13.03
C GLY A 146 6.35 3.55 -14.30
N LEU A 147 7.07 4.65 -14.58
CA LEU A 147 8.02 4.69 -15.70
C LEU A 147 9.06 3.54 -15.64
N LEU A 148 9.35 3.01 -14.45
CA LEU A 148 10.32 1.93 -14.25
C LEU A 148 9.71 0.52 -14.34
N TRP A 149 8.38 0.37 -14.31
CA TRP A 149 7.76 -0.94 -14.09
C TRP A 149 6.34 -1.13 -14.66
N SER A 150 5.59 -0.07 -14.95
CA SER A 150 4.19 -0.16 -15.37
C SER A 150 3.99 -0.49 -16.86
N MET A 151 5.05 -0.39 -17.67
CA MET A 151 5.01 -0.71 -19.09
C MET A 151 4.60 -2.16 -19.32
N ASP A 152 3.66 -2.38 -20.24
CA ASP A 152 3.08 -3.68 -20.61
C ASP A 152 2.49 -4.48 -19.44
N LYS A 153 2.17 -3.81 -18.33
CA LYS A 153 1.52 -4.44 -17.16
C LYS A 153 -0.01 -4.41 -17.21
N ASN A 154 -0.61 -3.74 -18.20
CA ASN A 154 -2.03 -3.85 -18.50
C ASN A 154 -2.23 -4.09 -20.01
N PRO A 155 -2.09 -5.33 -20.51
CA PRO A 155 -2.40 -5.64 -21.90
C PRO A 155 -3.91 -5.47 -22.15
N PRO A 156 -4.32 -5.11 -23.39
CA PRO A 156 -5.74 -4.93 -23.71
C PRO A 156 -6.55 -6.23 -23.65
N VAL A 157 -5.88 -7.38 -23.55
CA VAL A 157 -6.48 -8.72 -23.46
C VAL A 157 -6.25 -9.23 -22.04
N GLY A 158 -7.31 -9.43 -21.25
CA GLY A 158 -7.20 -9.92 -19.87
C GLY A 158 -8.06 -9.19 -18.82
N GLY A 159 -8.71 -8.10 -19.22
CA GLY A 159 -9.53 -7.25 -18.34
C GLY A 159 -8.68 -6.40 -17.39
N ASP A 160 -9.34 -5.50 -16.66
CA ASP A 160 -8.69 -4.54 -15.77
C ASP A 160 -8.57 -5.05 -14.31
N ASN A 161 -8.35 -6.36 -14.15
CA ASN A 161 -8.19 -6.98 -12.83
C ASN A 161 -6.71 -7.12 -12.49
N PHE A 162 -6.35 -6.78 -11.25
CA PHE A 162 -4.97 -6.82 -10.78
C PHE A 162 -4.87 -7.66 -9.51
N VAL A 163 -3.82 -8.47 -9.43
CA VAL A 163 -3.52 -9.23 -8.20
C VAL A 163 -2.14 -8.82 -7.71
N TRP A 164 -2.11 -8.32 -6.48
CA TRP A 164 -0.91 -7.82 -5.82
C TRP A 164 -0.48 -8.79 -4.73
N MET A 165 0.80 -9.15 -4.75
CA MET A 165 1.45 -9.86 -3.66
C MET A 165 2.22 -8.85 -2.80
N LEU A 166 1.94 -8.87 -1.50
CA LEU A 166 2.65 -8.08 -0.51
C LEU A 166 3.82 -8.87 0.03
N TYR A 167 5.02 -8.34 -0.10
CA TYR A 167 6.23 -8.86 0.50
C TYR A 167 6.59 -8.02 1.71
N ARG A 168 6.91 -8.71 2.79
CA ARG A 168 7.37 -8.12 4.02
C ARG A 168 8.60 -8.87 4.49
N PHE A 169 9.64 -8.12 4.82
CA PHE A 169 10.80 -8.71 5.46
C PHE A 169 10.51 -8.84 6.96
N ARG A 170 10.86 -9.99 7.53
CA ARG A 170 10.65 -10.30 8.94
C ARG A 170 11.91 -10.93 9.51
N ASP A 171 12.51 -10.22 10.45
CA ASP A 171 13.47 -10.83 11.36
C ASP A 171 12.71 -11.55 12.46
N CYS A 172 13.15 -12.77 12.80
CA CYS A 172 12.57 -13.53 13.88
C CYS A 172 13.55 -13.70 15.03
N CYS A 173 12.99 -13.58 16.22
CA CYS A 173 13.69 -13.82 17.46
C CYS A 173 13.91 -15.33 17.60
N ALA A 174 15.17 -15.77 17.61
CA ALA A 174 15.53 -17.16 17.89
C ALA A 174 15.85 -17.28 19.38
N PHE A 175 14.88 -17.75 20.17
CA PHE A 175 15.10 -18.22 21.52
C PHE A 175 14.87 -19.74 21.55
#